data_AF-A0A4S8KLX8-F1
#
_entry.id   AF-A0A4S8KLX8-F1
#
_cell.length_a   1.000
_cell.length_b   1.000
_cell.length_c   1.000
_cell.angle_alpha   90.00
_cell.angle_beta   90.00
_cell.angle_gamma   90.00
#
_symmetry.space_group_name_H-M   'P 1'
#
loop_
_entity.id
_entity.type
_entity.pdbx_description
1 polymer ?
#
loop_
_entity_poly.entity_id
_entity_poly.type
_entity_poly.pdbx_seq_one_letter_code
_entity_poly.pdbx_strand_id
1 'polypeptide(L)'
;MGASFRNVGEIKALAGVDFLTIAPPLLEELKKSSEPVPKKLDATAAAKESTPKVSYIDNEPEFRWALLQDQMAFDKLHEGIKKFAEDGEALKKVLKDKISA
;
A
#
# COMPACT_ATOMS: atom_id res chain seq x y z
N MET A 1 4.21 6.45 2.38
CA MET A 1 4.92 5.20 2.72
C MET A 1 4.42 4.09 1.81
N GLY A 2 5.29 3.54 0.95
CA GLY A 2 4.92 2.42 0.07
C GLY A 2 4.79 1.09 0.83
N ALA A 3 3.86 0.23 0.42
CA ALA A 3 3.52 -1.02 1.11
C ALA A 3 3.02 -2.08 0.10
N SER A 4 2.87 -3.32 0.57
CA SER A 4 2.28 -4.43 -0.20
C SER A 4 3.05 -4.78 -1.48
N PHE A 5 4.37 -4.93 -1.36
CA PHE A 5 5.23 -5.37 -2.47
C PHE A 5 5.01 -6.85 -2.80
N ARG A 6 5.19 -7.20 -4.08
CA ARG A 6 5.17 -8.57 -4.60
C ARG A 6 6.56 -9.08 -4.91
N ASN A 7 7.52 -8.19 -5.15
CA ASN A 7 8.90 -8.53 -5.45
C ASN A 7 9.87 -7.38 -5.12
N VAL A 8 11.17 -7.67 -5.13
CA VAL A 8 12.22 -6.67 -4.87
C VAL A 8 12.41 -5.66 -6.01
N GLY A 9 11.95 -5.97 -7.22
CA GLY A 9 11.98 -5.05 -8.36
C GLY A 9 11.11 -3.81 -8.12
N GLU A 10 9.88 -4.00 -7.64
CA GLU A 10 8.97 -2.91 -7.25
C GLU A 10 9.59 -2.03 -6.14
N ILE A 11 10.25 -2.65 -5.16
CA ILE A 11 10.94 -1.95 -4.07
C ILE A 11 12.07 -1.09 -4.63
N LYS A 12 12.95 -1.67 -5.45
CA LYS A 12 14.08 -0.97 -6.09
C LYS A 12 13.60 0.16 -7.00
N ALA A 13 12.46 0.00 -7.67
CA ALA A 13 11.86 1.02 -8.53
C ALA A 13 11.37 2.26 -7.74
N LEU A 14 11.08 2.11 -6.45
CA LEU A 14 10.64 3.21 -5.57
C LEU A 14 11.75 3.75 -4.67
N ALA A 15 13.01 3.33 -4.87
CA ALA A 15 14.13 3.80 -4.08
C ALA A 15 14.22 5.35 -4.10
N GLY A 16 14.20 5.97 -2.92
CA GLY A 16 14.18 7.43 -2.77
C GLY A 16 12.86 8.03 -2.28
N VAL A 17 11.79 7.24 -2.16
CA VAL A 17 10.60 7.62 -1.38
C VAL A 17 10.91 7.68 0.11
N ASP A 18 10.13 8.45 0.88
CA ASP A 18 10.36 8.67 2.31
C ASP A 18 10.46 7.38 3.13
N PHE A 19 9.49 6.47 2.93
CA PHE A 19 9.39 5.22 3.70
C PHE A 19 8.78 4.08 2.87
N LEU A 20 9.25 2.86 3.15
CA LEU A 20 8.75 1.60 2.60
C LEU A 20 8.56 0.60 3.74
N THR A 21 7.40 -0.05 3.81
CA THR A 21 7.19 -1.20 4.69
C THR A 21 7.27 -2.49 3.87
N ILE A 22 8.18 -3.38 4.26
CA ILE A 22 8.62 -4.52 3.45
C ILE A 22 8.48 -5.80 4.28
N ALA A 23 7.85 -6.82 3.71
CA ALA A 23 7.68 -8.11 4.38
C ALA A 23 9.04 -8.81 4.60
N PRO A 24 9.22 -9.58 5.69
CA PRO A 24 10.49 -10.24 6.01
C PRO A 24 11.13 -11.06 4.87
N PRO A 25 10.37 -11.84 4.06
CA PRO A 25 10.97 -12.60 2.95
C PRO A 25 11.66 -11.70 1.91
N LEU A 26 11.06 -10.55 1.59
CA LEU A 26 11.63 -9.60 0.63
C LEU A 26 12.79 -8.81 1.22
N LEU A 27 12.77 -8.54 2.54
CA LEU A 27 13.93 -7.97 3.24
C LEU A 27 15.14 -8.89 3.18
N GLU A 28 14.94 -10.20 3.37
CA GLU A 28 16.01 -11.19 3.27
C GLU A 28 16.56 -11.31 1.84
N GLU A 29 15.70 -11.24 0.82
CA GLU A 29 16.12 -11.20 -0.58
C GLU A 29 16.98 -9.97 -0.88
N LEU A 30 16.55 -8.78 -0.42
CA LEU A 30 17.31 -7.54 -0.55
C LEU A 30 18.66 -7.62 0.16
N LYS A 31 18.68 -8.16 1.38
CA LYS A 31 19.88 -8.32 2.20
C LYS A 31 20.93 -9.24 1.56
N LYS A 32 20.49 -10.26 0.81
CA LYS A 32 21.36 -11.22 0.11
C LYS A 32 21.85 -10.72 -1.25
N SER A 33 21.21 -9.70 -1.80
CA SER A 33 21.55 -9.11 -3.08
C SER A 33 22.70 -8.10 -2.95
N SER A 34 23.69 -8.18 -3.84
CA SER A 34 24.74 -7.15 -4.01
C SER A 34 24.46 -6.20 -5.18
N GLU A 35 23.32 -6.36 -5.87
CA GLU A 35 22.94 -5.48 -6.96
C GLU A 35 22.74 -4.03 -6.49
N PRO A 36 23.12 -3.04 -7.31
CA PRO A 36 22.94 -1.63 -6.96
C PRO A 36 21.47 -1.27 -6.86
N VAL A 37 21.14 -0.40 -5.89
CA VAL A 37 19.81 0.19 -5.71
C VAL A 37 19.92 1.72 -5.89
N PRO A 38 19.99 2.20 -7.14
CA PRO A 38 20.10 3.63 -7.40
C PRO A 38 18.81 4.35 -7.03
N LYS A 39 18.93 5.60 -6.57
CA LYS A 39 17.77 6.48 -6.31
C LYS A 39 16.95 6.67 -7.59
N LYS A 40 15.65 6.41 -7.52
CA LYS A 40 14.65 6.53 -8.60
C LYS A 40 13.70 7.70 -8.39
N LEU A 41 13.30 7.96 -7.14
CA LEU A 41 12.38 9.03 -6.78
C LEU A 41 13.12 10.15 -6.06
N ASP A 42 12.89 11.39 -6.48
CA ASP A 42 13.50 12.59 -5.92
C ASP A 42 12.47 13.72 -5.81
N ALA A 43 12.40 14.35 -4.63
CA ALA A 43 11.42 15.40 -4.35
C ALA A 43 11.64 16.67 -5.21
N THR A 44 12.88 17.03 -5.52
CA THR A 44 13.20 18.21 -6.34
C THR A 44 12.82 17.99 -7.79
N ALA A 45 13.01 16.76 -8.30
CA ALA A 45 12.53 16.37 -9.61
C ALA A 45 11.00 16.34 -9.68
N ALA A 46 10.34 15.69 -8.70
CA ALA A 46 8.89 15.57 -8.64
C ALA A 46 8.17 16.94 -8.56
N ALA A 47 8.77 17.92 -7.89
CA ALA A 47 8.21 19.27 -7.80
C ALA A 47 8.12 20.02 -9.15
N LYS A 48 8.80 19.52 -10.19
CA LYS A 48 8.74 20.08 -11.55
C LYS A 48 7.61 19.48 -12.39
N GLU A 49 6.99 18.40 -11.93
CA GLU A 49 5.86 17.75 -12.60
C GLU A 49 4.61 18.65 -12.54
N SER A 50 3.90 18.77 -13.65
CA SER A 50 2.73 19.65 -13.78
C SER A 50 1.43 18.86 -13.64
N THR A 51 1.16 18.35 -12.44
CA THR A 51 -0.12 17.74 -12.11
C THR A 51 -1.03 18.79 -11.48
N PRO A 52 -2.26 19.02 -11.99
CA PRO A 52 -3.17 20.00 -11.42
C PRO A 52 -3.56 19.60 -9.99
N LYS A 53 -3.60 20.57 -9.10
CA LYS A 53 -4.09 20.36 -7.73
C LYS A 53 -5.61 20.18 -7.78
N VAL A 54 -6.08 19.04 -7.28
CA VAL A 54 -7.50 18.72 -7.08
C VAL A 54 -7.81 18.59 -5.59
N SER A 55 -9.07 18.78 -5.19
CA SER A 55 -9.52 18.57 -3.82
C SER A 55 -10.90 17.93 -3.80
N TYR A 56 -11.07 16.95 -2.92
CA TYR A 56 -12.34 16.26 -2.68
C TYR A 56 -12.80 16.34 -1.21
N ILE A 57 -12.02 17.00 -0.33
CA ILE A 57 -12.19 16.93 1.13
C ILE A 57 -13.56 17.44 1.61
N ASP A 58 -14.10 18.47 0.94
CA ASP A 58 -15.39 19.09 1.28
C ASP A 58 -16.52 18.67 0.31
N ASN A 59 -16.30 17.65 -0.53
CA ASN A 59 -17.26 17.21 -1.54
C ASN A 59 -17.28 15.68 -1.67
N GLU A 60 -18.00 15.03 -0.75
CA GLU A 60 -18.16 13.58 -0.71
C GLU A 60 -18.77 12.98 -2.00
N PRO A 61 -19.83 13.54 -2.61
CA PRO A 61 -20.39 12.99 -3.84
C PRO A 61 -19.35 12.90 -4.98
N GLU A 62 -18.55 13.95 -5.16
CA GLU A 62 -17.52 13.98 -6.19
C GLU A 62 -16.39 12.97 -5.89
N PHE A 63 -15.96 12.86 -4.62
CA PHE A 63 -15.00 11.83 -4.21
C PHE A 63 -15.50 10.42 -4.57
N ARG A 64 -16.74 10.10 -4.21
CA ARG A 64 -17.34 8.78 -4.46
C ARG A 64 -17.45 8.51 -5.95
N TRP A 65 -17.82 9.51 -6.75
CA TRP A 65 -17.88 9.38 -8.20
C TRP A 65 -16.49 9.11 -8.79
N ALA A 66 -15.48 9.91 -8.43
CA ALA A 66 -14.12 9.71 -8.90
C ALA A 66 -13.55 8.33 -8.51
N LEU A 67 -13.79 7.87 -7.28
CA LEU A 67 -13.38 6.54 -6.83
C LEU A 67 -14.08 5.42 -7.61
N LEU A 68 -15.37 5.57 -7.90
CA LEU A 68 -16.12 4.59 -8.68
C LEU A 68 -15.62 4.48 -10.14
N GLN A 69 -15.09 5.57 -10.70
CA GLN A 69 -14.54 5.57 -12.07
C GLN A 69 -13.22 4.79 -12.17
N ASP A 70 -12.48 4.62 -11.06
CA ASP A 70 -11.29 3.76 -11.00
C ASP A 70 -11.68 2.36 -10.51
N GLN A 71 -11.96 1.46 -11.46
CA GLN A 71 -12.36 0.08 -11.15
C GLN A 71 -11.36 -0.64 -10.23
N MET A 72 -10.05 -0.45 -10.45
CA MET A 72 -9.02 -1.13 -9.67
C MET A 72 -9.05 -0.63 -8.21
N ALA A 73 -9.11 0.69 -8.03
CA ALA A 73 -9.18 1.28 -6.70
C ALA A 73 -10.46 0.87 -5.96
N PHE A 74 -11.62 0.91 -6.63
CA PHE A 74 -12.91 0.52 -6.06
C PHE A 74 -12.90 -0.95 -5.61
N ASP A 75 -12.53 -1.86 -6.51
CA ASP A 75 -12.55 -3.31 -6.25
C ASP A 75 -11.55 -3.68 -5.16
N LYS A 76 -10.31 -3.15 -5.20
CA LYS A 76 -9.29 -3.47 -4.21
C LYS A 76 -9.56 -2.87 -2.83
N LEU A 77 -10.18 -1.70 -2.75
CA LEU A 77 -10.65 -1.16 -1.48
C LEU A 77 -11.70 -2.07 -0.86
N HIS A 78 -12.72 -2.46 -1.63
CA HIS A 78 -13.79 -3.33 -1.15
C HIS A 78 -13.27 -4.72 -0.73
N GLU A 79 -12.45 -5.34 -1.58
CA GLU A 79 -11.82 -6.64 -1.31
C GLU A 79 -10.97 -6.59 -0.03
N GLY A 80 -10.17 -5.53 0.17
CA GLY A 80 -9.32 -5.37 1.34
C GLY A 80 -10.11 -5.25 2.64
N ILE A 81 -11.16 -4.42 2.66
CA ILE A 81 -12.03 -4.26 3.84
C ILE A 81 -12.66 -5.59 4.23
N LYS A 82 -13.18 -6.33 3.24
CA LYS A 82 -13.82 -7.63 3.49
C LYS A 82 -12.85 -8.64 4.10
N LYS A 83 -11.66 -8.78 3.52
CA LYS A 83 -10.63 -9.73 4.02
C LYS A 83 -10.19 -9.40 5.45
N PHE A 84 -9.95 -8.12 5.75
CA PHE A 84 -9.59 -7.74 7.12
C PHE A 84 -10.72 -7.97 8.13
N ALA A 85 -11.99 -7.81 7.72
CA ALA A 85 -13.12 -8.16 8.57
C ALA A 85 -13.19 -9.67 8.84
N GLU A 86 -12.96 -10.50 7.82
CA GLU A 86 -12.89 -11.95 7.94
C GLU A 86 -11.76 -12.40 8.88
N ASP A 87 -10.56 -11.82 8.73
CA ASP A 87 -9.43 -12.07 9.63
C ASP A 87 -9.74 -11.64 11.07
N GLY A 88 -10.48 -10.53 11.25
CA GLY A 88 -10.94 -10.05 12.55
C GLY A 88 -11.89 -11.04 13.24
N GLU A 89 -12.84 -11.61 12.51
CA GLU A 89 -13.74 -12.65 13.05
C GLU A 89 -13.00 -13.95 13.36
N ALA A 90 -12.05 -14.35 12.51
CA ALA A 90 -11.19 -15.49 12.76
C ALA A 90 -10.39 -15.33 14.06
N LEU A 91 -9.80 -14.15 14.29
CA LEU A 91 -9.09 -13.84 15.52
C LEU A 91 -10.01 -13.88 16.75
N LYS A 92 -11.22 -13.30 16.68
CA LYS A 92 -12.20 -13.35 17.77
C LYS A 92 -12.53 -14.79 18.17
N LYS A 93 -12.67 -15.70 17.19
CA LYS A 93 -12.91 -17.12 17.46
C LYS A 93 -11.73 -17.75 18.21
N VAL A 94 -10.50 -17.55 17.74
CA VAL A 94 -9.30 -18.05 18.42
C VAL A 94 -9.21 -17.56 19.87
N LEU A 95 -9.53 -16.29 20.11
CA LEU A 95 -9.55 -15.72 21.46
C LEU A 95 -10.64 -16.36 22.34
N LYS A 96 -11.85 -16.55 21.80
CA LYS A 96 -12.95 -17.19 22.53
C LYS A 96 -12.59 -18.61 22.94
N ASP A 97 -12.01 -19.39 22.04
CA ASP A 97 -11.60 -20.77 22.32
C ASP A 97 -10.51 -20.82 23.40
N LYS A 98 -9.59 -19.85 23.42
CA LYS A 98 -8.53 -19.75 24.44
C LYS A 98 -9.01 -19.27 25.81
N ILE A 99 -10.03 -18.42 25.86
CA ILE A 99 -10.58 -17.87 27.12
C ILE A 99 -11.57 -18.86 27.76
N SER A 100 -12.22 -19.70 26.96
CA SER A 100 -13.25 -20.65 27.44
C SER A 100 -12.69 -22.02 27.84
N ALA A 101 -11.37 -22.24 27.70
CA ALA A 101 -10.65 -23.46 28.08
C ALA A 101 -9.96 -23.27 29.44
#